data_AF-A0A0S7X468-F1
#
_entry.id   AF-A0A0S7X468-F1
#
_cell.length_a   1.000
_cell.length_b   1.000
_cell.length_c   1.000
_cell.angle_alpha   90.00
_cell.angle_beta   90.00
_cell.angle_gamma   90.00
#
_symmetry.space_group_name_H-M   'P 1'
#
loop_
_entity.id
_entity.type
_entity.pdbx_description
1 polymer ?
#
loop_
_entity_poly.entity_id
_entity_poly.type
_entity_poly.pdbx_seq_one_letter_code
_entity_poly.pdbx_strand_id
1 'polypeptide(L)'
;MEKKWQEMIKKADNDELVRIIEKGKKLGKEAAKELLLRKDLSGKHLTMILNELSCRFEKEEIIKIKEETALKIIEKNLLDEEALLAILAEIESQKLLKKAVKKYRTENKKLSDRVLTKIIRKIPTLIEEVGWILLEQTTDTDALLVIEEEAQEPLQFAASKKHRETGRSLDDACWLIGFTPDLAEPIWQELQEDGKIAGLSLEQLDEIIQCTDSLEIKKEAVKEALKKTEEKRKRIIEDIKINPRDIKMLREFTKLNELIEDLKEVERELISLKP
;
A
#
# COMPACT_ATOMS: atom_id res chain seq x y z
N MET A 1 -37.37 4.30 25.12
CA MET A 1 -37.02 3.43 23.96
C MET A 1 -35.74 2.63 24.19
N GLU A 2 -34.68 3.20 24.79
CA GLU A 2 -33.39 2.52 25.04
C GLU A 2 -33.50 1.18 25.81
N LYS A 3 -34.32 1.11 26.86
CA LYS A 3 -34.51 -0.14 27.64
C LYS A 3 -35.04 -1.32 26.82
N LYS A 4 -35.94 -1.08 25.85
CA LYS A 4 -36.51 -2.16 25.00
C LYS A 4 -35.45 -2.75 24.07
N TRP A 5 -34.57 -1.91 23.51
CA TRP A 5 -33.49 -2.36 22.64
C TRP A 5 -32.40 -3.11 23.40
N GLN A 6 -32.07 -2.67 24.62
CA GLN A 6 -31.13 -3.40 25.49
C GLN A 6 -31.64 -4.78 25.87
N GLU A 7 -32.93 -4.92 26.19
CA GLU A 7 -33.54 -6.23 26.45
C GLU A 7 -33.56 -7.13 25.22
N MET A 8 -33.76 -6.56 24.02
CA MET A 8 -33.70 -7.30 22.76
C MET A 8 -32.29 -7.85 22.52
N ILE A 9 -31.25 -7.01 22.66
CA ILE A 9 -29.84 -7.41 22.48
C ILE A 9 -29.46 -8.54 23.45
N LYS A 10 -29.87 -8.44 24.72
CA LYS A 10 -29.58 -9.48 25.73
C LYS A 10 -30.25 -10.83 25.43
N LYS A 11 -31.37 -10.82 24.71
CA LYS A 11 -32.14 -12.04 24.38
C LYS A 11 -31.79 -12.61 22.99
N ALA A 12 -31.16 -11.82 22.13
CA ALA A 12 -30.74 -12.23 20.80
C ALA A 12 -29.76 -13.41 20.84
N ASP A 13 -29.75 -14.28 19.85
CA ASP A 13 -28.70 -15.30 19.72
C ASP A 13 -27.40 -14.69 19.14
N ASN A 14 -26.34 -15.50 19.02
CA ASN A 14 -25.03 -15.00 18.56
C ASN A 14 -25.10 -14.48 17.12
N ASP A 15 -25.84 -15.16 16.24
CA ASP A 15 -25.97 -14.80 14.83
C ASP A 15 -26.78 -13.52 14.65
N GLU A 16 -27.83 -13.34 15.45
CA GLU A 16 -28.63 -12.12 15.48
C GLU A 16 -27.81 -10.93 15.99
N LEU A 17 -26.95 -11.12 17.00
CA LEU A 17 -26.00 -10.09 17.43
C LEU A 17 -25.02 -9.70 16.32
N VAL A 18 -24.46 -10.68 15.60
CA VAL A 18 -23.58 -10.41 14.44
C VAL A 18 -24.31 -9.58 13.37
N ARG A 19 -25.55 -9.94 13.03
CA ARG A 19 -26.37 -9.15 12.08
C ARG A 19 -26.65 -7.72 12.56
N ILE A 20 -26.71 -7.49 13.87
CA ILE A 20 -26.86 -6.14 14.43
C ILE A 20 -25.55 -5.35 14.30
N ILE A 21 -24.40 -6.01 14.49
CA ILE A 21 -23.07 -5.41 14.32
C ILE A 21 -22.85 -5.00 12.86
N GLU A 22 -23.11 -5.88 11.89
CA GLU A 22 -23.00 -5.62 10.45
C GLU A 22 -23.80 -4.39 9.99
N LYS A 23 -24.94 -4.12 10.65
CA LYS A 23 -25.79 -2.95 10.32
C LYS A 23 -25.20 -1.61 10.79
N GLY A 24 -24.08 -1.60 11.51
CA GLY A 24 -23.17 -0.44 11.66
C GLY A 24 -23.73 0.80 12.34
N LYS A 25 -24.72 0.67 13.24
CA LYS A 25 -25.35 1.79 13.97
C LYS A 25 -25.02 1.75 15.47
N LYS A 26 -25.56 2.69 16.26
CA LYS A 26 -25.42 2.75 17.73
C LYS A 26 -25.65 1.39 18.43
N LEU A 27 -26.53 0.56 17.88
CA LEU A 27 -26.84 -0.77 18.42
C LEU A 27 -25.73 -1.81 18.19
N GLY A 28 -24.89 -1.64 17.16
CA GLY A 28 -23.78 -2.56 16.87
C GLY A 28 -22.74 -2.58 17.99
N LYS A 29 -22.48 -1.42 18.61
CA LYS A 29 -21.61 -1.30 19.78
C LYS A 29 -22.11 -2.13 20.97
N GLU A 30 -23.37 -1.96 21.32
CA GLU A 30 -23.99 -2.67 22.43
C GLU A 30 -24.11 -4.18 22.13
N ALA A 31 -24.37 -4.54 20.87
CA ALA A 31 -24.35 -5.93 20.43
C ALA A 31 -22.95 -6.56 20.53
N ALA A 32 -21.89 -5.84 20.15
CA ALA A 32 -20.52 -6.31 20.27
C ALA A 32 -20.12 -6.52 21.75
N LYS A 33 -20.46 -5.59 22.63
CA LYS A 33 -20.25 -5.74 24.08
C LYS A 33 -20.97 -6.96 24.63
N GLU A 34 -22.25 -7.13 24.29
CA GLU A 34 -23.03 -8.30 24.73
C GLU A 34 -22.41 -9.59 24.20
N LEU A 35 -22.01 -9.61 22.92
CA LEU A 35 -21.34 -10.76 22.31
C LEU A 35 -20.05 -11.09 23.07
N LEU A 36 -19.24 -10.10 23.43
CA LEU A 36 -18.03 -10.27 24.24
C LEU A 36 -18.27 -10.77 25.67
N LEU A 37 -19.49 -10.70 26.21
CA LEU A 37 -19.80 -11.31 27.52
C LEU A 37 -20.10 -12.81 27.41
N ARG A 38 -20.35 -13.33 26.21
CA ARG A 38 -20.74 -14.74 26.01
C ARG A 38 -19.57 -15.70 26.15
N LYS A 39 -19.90 -16.90 26.63
CA LYS A 39 -18.92 -17.96 26.91
C LYS A 39 -18.63 -18.81 25.66
N ASP A 40 -19.67 -19.08 24.87
CA ASP A 40 -19.77 -19.96 23.70
C ASP A 40 -19.56 -19.22 22.37
N LEU A 41 -18.50 -18.42 22.28
CA LEU A 41 -18.15 -17.71 21.05
C LEU A 41 -17.19 -18.52 20.18
N SER A 42 -17.47 -18.57 18.89
CA SER A 42 -16.53 -19.04 17.87
C SER A 42 -15.56 -17.93 17.48
N GLY A 43 -14.42 -18.30 16.88
CA GLY A 43 -13.49 -17.34 16.28
C GLY A 43 -14.18 -16.44 15.25
N LYS A 44 -15.02 -17.02 14.38
CA LYS A 44 -15.81 -16.31 13.36
C LYS A 44 -16.62 -15.15 13.93
N HIS A 45 -17.31 -15.34 15.07
CA HIS A 45 -18.09 -14.26 15.70
C HIS A 45 -17.20 -13.10 16.16
N LEU A 46 -16.02 -13.41 16.71
CA LEU A 46 -15.07 -12.38 17.17
C LEU A 46 -14.41 -11.66 15.99
N THR A 47 -14.05 -12.38 14.93
CA THR A 47 -13.52 -11.79 13.69
C THR A 47 -14.52 -10.82 13.05
N MET A 48 -15.83 -11.13 13.10
CA MET A 48 -16.88 -10.21 12.64
C MET A 48 -16.92 -8.90 13.45
N ILE A 49 -16.67 -8.94 14.76
CA ILE A 49 -16.54 -7.69 15.55
C ILE A 49 -15.37 -6.85 15.02
N LEU A 50 -14.21 -7.46 14.74
CA LEU A 50 -13.06 -6.72 14.24
C LEU A 50 -13.36 -6.06 12.88
N ASN A 51 -13.91 -6.81 11.94
CA ASN A 51 -14.11 -6.33 10.57
C ASN A 51 -15.28 -5.35 10.42
N GLU A 52 -16.42 -5.64 11.05
CA GLU A 52 -17.68 -4.96 10.74
C GLU A 52 -18.02 -3.86 11.74
N LEU A 53 -17.46 -3.91 12.96
CA LEU A 53 -17.77 -2.90 13.96
C LEU A 53 -17.17 -1.55 13.56
N SER A 54 -18.05 -0.68 13.07
CA SER A 54 -17.74 0.70 12.73
C SER A 54 -18.79 1.63 13.33
N CYS A 55 -18.34 2.78 13.81
CA CYS A 55 -19.24 3.85 14.24
C CYS A 55 -18.57 5.20 13.97
N ARG A 56 -19.33 6.12 13.34
CA ARG A 56 -18.85 7.48 13.06
C ARG A 56 -18.66 8.32 14.33
N PHE A 57 -19.37 7.94 15.40
CA PHE A 57 -19.31 8.57 16.71
C PHE A 57 -18.66 7.58 17.68
N GLU A 58 -17.88 8.06 18.67
CA GLU A 58 -17.27 7.21 19.71
C GLU A 58 -16.11 6.29 19.24
N LYS A 59 -15.22 6.80 18.39
CA LYS A 59 -14.05 6.03 17.87
C LYS A 59 -13.23 5.34 18.96
N GLU A 60 -12.95 6.02 20.06
CA GLU A 60 -12.16 5.46 21.16
C GLU A 60 -12.81 4.23 21.80
N GLU A 61 -14.14 4.20 21.89
CA GLU A 61 -14.85 3.07 22.48
C GLU A 61 -14.85 1.86 21.52
N ILE A 62 -14.97 2.12 20.21
CA ILE A 62 -14.83 1.07 19.20
C ILE A 62 -13.42 0.47 19.22
N ILE A 63 -12.38 1.30 19.32
CA ILE A 63 -10.99 0.84 19.46
C ILE A 63 -10.86 -0.09 20.67
N LYS A 64 -11.37 0.31 21.84
CA LYS A 64 -11.34 -0.53 23.06
C LYS A 64 -12.05 -1.88 22.85
N ILE A 65 -13.24 -1.87 22.24
CA ILE A 65 -13.99 -3.10 21.95
C ILE A 65 -13.20 -4.02 21.01
N LYS A 66 -12.56 -3.47 19.97
CA LYS A 66 -11.71 -4.24 19.05
C LYS A 66 -10.47 -4.80 19.75
N GLU A 67 -9.82 -4.03 20.62
CA GLU A 67 -8.68 -4.50 21.42
C GLU A 67 -9.08 -5.62 22.40
N GLU A 68 -10.21 -5.48 23.09
CA GLU A 68 -10.78 -6.53 23.95
C GLU A 68 -11.13 -7.79 23.14
N THR A 69 -11.67 -7.61 21.94
CA THR A 69 -11.95 -8.70 21.01
C THR A 69 -10.68 -9.45 20.60
N ALA A 70 -9.64 -8.71 20.18
CA ALA A 70 -8.35 -9.29 19.81
C ALA A 70 -7.72 -10.05 20.99
N LEU A 71 -7.75 -9.48 22.19
CA LEU A 71 -7.29 -10.15 23.41
C LEU A 71 -8.05 -11.46 23.65
N LYS A 72 -9.37 -11.44 23.51
CA LYS A 72 -10.21 -12.63 23.71
C LYS A 72 -9.93 -13.72 22.69
N ILE A 73 -9.70 -13.37 21.42
CA ILE A 73 -9.26 -14.30 20.36
C ILE A 73 -7.94 -14.96 20.77
N ILE A 74 -6.95 -14.16 21.17
CA ILE A 74 -5.62 -14.63 21.57
C ILE A 74 -5.73 -15.53 22.81
N GLU A 75 -6.47 -15.14 23.84
CA GLU A 75 -6.52 -15.87 25.12
C GLU A 75 -7.33 -17.17 25.05
N LYS A 76 -8.39 -17.21 24.24
CA LYS A 76 -9.23 -18.40 24.06
C LYS A 76 -8.71 -19.40 23.02
N ASN A 77 -7.53 -19.17 22.46
CA ASN A 77 -6.94 -20.04 21.43
C ASN A 77 -7.80 -20.14 20.15
N LEU A 78 -8.39 -19.02 19.76
CA LEU A 78 -9.24 -18.90 18.57
C LEU A 78 -8.52 -18.19 17.41
N LEU A 79 -7.18 -18.18 17.43
CA LEU A 79 -6.35 -17.40 16.51
C LEU A 79 -5.99 -18.23 15.27
N ASP A 80 -6.85 -18.20 14.26
CA ASP A 80 -6.55 -18.69 12.91
C ASP A 80 -5.99 -17.56 12.00
N GLU A 81 -5.71 -17.89 10.73
CA GLU A 81 -5.15 -16.93 9.77
C GLU A 81 -6.08 -15.73 9.54
N GLU A 82 -7.38 -15.99 9.42
CA GLU A 82 -8.38 -14.95 9.18
C GLU A 82 -8.46 -13.99 10.38
N ALA A 83 -8.48 -14.54 11.60
CA ALA A 83 -8.45 -13.78 12.83
C ALA A 83 -7.15 -12.96 12.97
N LEU A 84 -5.99 -13.52 12.62
CA LEU A 84 -4.73 -12.77 12.64
C LEU A 84 -4.75 -11.61 11.63
N LEU A 85 -5.23 -11.84 10.42
CA LEU A 85 -5.33 -10.81 9.39
C LEU A 85 -6.28 -9.68 9.81
N ALA A 86 -7.41 -10.01 10.43
CA ALA A 86 -8.33 -9.03 11.00
C ALA A 86 -7.67 -8.21 12.13
N ILE A 87 -6.92 -8.87 13.02
CA ILE A 87 -6.16 -8.18 14.07
C ILE A 87 -5.12 -7.22 13.47
N LEU A 88 -4.33 -7.66 12.47
CA LEU A 88 -3.33 -6.82 11.81
C LEU A 88 -3.94 -5.63 11.05
N ALA A 89 -5.16 -5.78 10.53
CA ALA A 89 -5.87 -4.72 9.83
C ALA A 89 -6.44 -3.66 10.79
N GLU A 90 -7.07 -4.12 11.89
CA GLU A 90 -7.99 -3.30 12.68
C GLU A 90 -7.42 -2.83 14.03
N ILE A 91 -6.29 -3.39 14.49
CA ILE A 91 -5.69 -3.06 15.78
C ILE A 91 -4.44 -2.20 15.60
N GLU A 92 -4.39 -1.08 16.32
CA GLU A 92 -3.23 -0.17 16.29
C GLU A 92 -2.21 -0.46 17.40
N SER A 93 -2.64 -1.12 18.49
CA SER A 93 -1.78 -1.44 19.62
C SER A 93 -0.66 -2.41 19.25
N GLN A 94 0.55 -1.88 19.13
CA GLN A 94 1.77 -2.63 18.80
C GLN A 94 2.02 -3.81 19.77
N LYS A 95 1.66 -3.66 21.05
CA LYS A 95 1.77 -4.74 22.04
C LYS A 95 0.86 -5.91 21.70
N LEU A 96 -0.39 -5.63 21.31
CA LEU A 96 -1.36 -6.66 20.92
C LEU A 96 -0.99 -7.32 19.60
N LEU A 97 -0.58 -6.54 18.60
CA LEU A 97 -0.12 -7.05 17.31
C LEU A 97 1.03 -8.05 17.48
N LYS A 98 2.08 -7.66 18.23
CA LYS A 98 3.22 -8.56 18.52
C LYS A 98 2.79 -9.81 19.30
N LYS A 99 1.87 -9.68 20.26
CA LYS A 99 1.33 -10.82 21.02
C LYS A 99 0.60 -11.81 20.10
N ALA A 100 -0.24 -11.30 19.19
CA ALA A 100 -0.96 -12.11 18.21
C ALA A 100 0.00 -12.84 17.27
N VAL A 101 0.94 -12.12 16.66
CA VAL A 101 1.93 -12.71 15.74
C VAL A 101 2.77 -13.77 16.43
N LYS A 102 3.28 -13.51 17.65
CA LYS A 102 4.06 -14.49 18.41
C LYS A 102 3.25 -15.76 18.70
N LYS A 103 1.99 -15.61 19.13
CA LYS A 103 1.12 -16.75 19.40
C LYS A 103 0.88 -17.56 18.13
N TYR A 104 0.46 -16.90 17.05
CA TYR A 104 0.19 -17.56 15.77
C TYR A 104 1.41 -18.32 15.22
N ARG A 105 2.61 -17.72 15.30
CA ARG A 105 3.88 -18.36 14.91
C ARG A 105 4.26 -19.57 15.75
N THR A 106 3.85 -19.61 17.02
CA THR A 106 4.13 -20.75 17.91
C THR A 106 3.28 -21.97 17.50
N GLU A 107 2.06 -21.71 17.00
CA GLU A 107 1.10 -22.75 16.62
C GLU A 107 1.24 -23.18 15.15
N ASN A 108 1.77 -22.30 14.29
CA ASN A 108 1.86 -22.53 12.84
C ASN A 108 3.32 -22.56 12.37
N LYS A 109 3.69 -23.63 11.65
CA LYS A 109 5.06 -23.83 11.16
C LYS A 109 5.47 -22.89 10.03
N LYS A 110 4.53 -22.41 9.22
CA LYS A 110 4.78 -21.52 8.08
C LYS A 110 3.69 -20.46 8.01
N LEU A 111 4.09 -19.22 7.74
CA LEU A 111 3.18 -18.10 7.49
C LEU A 111 2.98 -17.92 5.98
N SER A 112 1.75 -17.59 5.58
CA SER A 112 1.47 -17.20 4.19
C SER A 112 2.11 -15.86 3.85
N ASP A 113 2.40 -15.63 2.56
CA ASP A 113 2.97 -14.36 2.09
C ASP A 113 2.08 -13.18 2.50
N ARG A 114 0.76 -13.34 2.37
CA ARG A 114 -0.23 -12.35 2.80
C ARG A 114 -0.07 -11.96 4.27
N VAL A 115 0.15 -12.91 5.16
CA VAL A 115 0.37 -12.63 6.59
C VAL A 115 1.69 -11.90 6.80
N LEU A 116 2.78 -12.37 6.18
CA LEU A 116 4.10 -11.74 6.31
C LEU A 116 4.09 -10.29 5.82
N THR A 117 3.54 -10.04 4.64
CA THR A 117 3.35 -8.70 4.06
C THR A 117 2.58 -7.78 5.02
N LYS A 118 1.50 -8.28 5.65
CA LYS A 118 0.74 -7.50 6.63
C LYS A 118 1.52 -7.22 7.91
N ILE A 119 2.37 -8.14 8.35
CA ILE A 119 3.23 -7.92 9.51
C ILE A 119 4.28 -6.84 9.21
N ILE A 120 4.93 -6.89 8.05
CA ILE A 120 5.94 -5.91 7.62
C ILE A 120 5.33 -4.49 7.67
N ARG A 121 4.18 -4.29 7.02
CA ARG A 121 3.51 -2.97 6.98
C ARG A 121 2.97 -2.47 8.33
N LYS A 122 2.81 -3.34 9.33
CA LYS A 122 2.10 -2.99 10.58
C LYS A 122 2.97 -3.02 11.83
N ILE A 123 4.09 -3.73 11.81
CA ILE A 123 4.92 -3.95 12.98
C ILE A 123 6.38 -3.62 12.64
N PRO A 124 6.78 -2.34 12.73
CA PRO A 124 8.11 -1.89 12.33
C PRO A 124 9.26 -2.69 12.95
N THR A 125 9.12 -3.09 14.21
CA THR A 125 10.18 -3.83 14.92
C THR A 125 10.35 -5.29 14.45
N LEU A 126 9.49 -5.78 13.56
CA LEU A 126 9.58 -7.14 13.00
C LEU A 126 9.92 -7.15 11.51
N ILE A 127 10.09 -5.98 10.88
CA ILE A 127 10.31 -5.86 9.43
C ILE A 127 11.50 -6.71 8.98
N GLU A 128 12.66 -6.58 9.62
CA GLU A 128 13.85 -7.35 9.24
C GLU A 128 13.61 -8.86 9.33
N GLU A 129 13.22 -9.36 10.51
CA GLU A 129 13.04 -10.79 10.73
C GLU A 129 12.00 -11.41 9.77
N VAL A 130 10.87 -10.73 9.57
CA VAL A 130 9.75 -11.21 8.76
C VAL A 130 10.03 -11.01 7.28
N GLY A 131 10.72 -9.93 6.93
CA GLY A 131 11.11 -9.60 5.57
C GLY A 131 12.09 -10.60 4.99
N TRP A 132 13.09 -11.07 5.75
CA TRP A 132 13.96 -12.16 5.30
C TRP A 132 13.19 -13.45 5.03
N ILE A 133 12.23 -13.80 5.90
CA ILE A 133 11.37 -14.99 5.70
C ILE A 133 10.54 -14.84 4.42
N LEU A 134 9.91 -13.66 4.22
CA LEU A 134 9.12 -13.39 3.02
C LEU A 134 9.98 -13.44 1.77
N LEU A 135 11.14 -12.78 1.80
CA LEU A 135 12.10 -12.73 0.70
C LEU A 135 12.56 -14.13 0.28
N GLU A 136 12.82 -15.03 1.21
CA GLU A 136 13.25 -16.40 0.89
C GLU A 136 12.15 -17.19 0.18
N GLN A 137 10.89 -17.02 0.57
CA GLN A 137 9.80 -17.88 0.10
C GLN A 137 9.01 -17.33 -1.09
N THR A 138 8.93 -16.00 -1.27
CA THR A 138 8.04 -15.40 -2.27
C THR A 138 8.67 -15.31 -3.66
N THR A 139 7.86 -15.46 -4.70
CA THR A 139 8.15 -15.04 -6.09
C THR A 139 7.15 -14.00 -6.58
N ASP A 140 6.31 -13.50 -5.69
CA ASP A 140 5.27 -12.52 -6.00
C ASP A 140 5.88 -11.12 -5.98
N THR A 141 5.69 -10.37 -7.06
CA THR A 141 6.28 -9.03 -7.24
C THR A 141 5.71 -8.02 -6.25
N ASP A 142 4.41 -8.09 -5.95
CA ASP A 142 3.76 -7.19 -4.99
C ASP A 142 4.31 -7.42 -3.57
N ALA A 143 4.56 -8.67 -3.20
CA ALA A 143 5.19 -9.02 -1.94
C ALA A 143 6.64 -8.50 -1.84
N LEU A 144 7.42 -8.56 -2.93
CA LEU A 144 8.78 -8.01 -2.98
C LEU A 144 8.76 -6.48 -2.87
N LEU A 145 7.83 -5.82 -3.55
CA LEU A 145 7.62 -4.37 -3.47
C LEU A 145 7.36 -3.91 -2.04
N VAL A 146 6.58 -4.67 -1.26
CA VAL A 146 6.37 -4.35 0.17
C VAL A 146 7.68 -4.37 0.96
N ILE A 147 8.61 -5.27 0.66
CA ILE A 147 9.91 -5.29 1.32
C ILE A 147 10.74 -4.07 0.89
N GLU A 148 10.76 -3.74 -0.40
CA GLU A 148 11.48 -2.58 -0.92
C GLU A 148 10.99 -1.26 -0.30
N GLU A 149 9.67 -1.10 -0.12
CA GLU A 149 9.07 0.10 0.46
C GLU A 149 9.31 0.24 1.97
N GLU A 150 9.23 -0.87 2.72
CA GLU A 150 9.11 -0.82 4.17
C GLU A 150 10.42 -1.18 4.90
N ALA A 151 11.32 -1.92 4.25
CA ALA A 151 12.59 -2.33 4.84
C ALA A 151 13.69 -1.26 4.66
N GLN A 152 14.83 -1.52 5.28
CA GLN A 152 16.05 -0.73 5.13
C GLN A 152 17.19 -1.67 4.68
N GLU A 153 18.36 -1.10 4.44
CA GLU A 153 19.55 -1.90 4.14
C GLU A 153 19.88 -2.87 5.29
N PRO A 154 20.28 -4.13 5.01
CA PRO A 154 20.56 -4.72 3.69
C PRO A 154 19.38 -5.44 3.01
N LEU A 155 18.25 -5.63 3.71
CA LEU A 155 17.10 -6.40 3.24
C LEU A 155 16.44 -5.76 2.00
N GLN A 156 16.34 -4.42 1.99
CA GLN A 156 15.73 -3.65 0.90
C GLN A 156 16.42 -3.93 -0.46
N PHE A 157 17.75 -3.94 -0.50
CA PHE A 157 18.52 -4.20 -1.72
C PHE A 157 18.44 -5.66 -2.16
N ALA A 158 18.39 -6.59 -1.22
CA ALA A 158 18.21 -8.01 -1.52
C ALA A 158 16.83 -8.26 -2.17
N ALA A 159 15.79 -7.59 -1.68
CA ALA A 159 14.47 -7.62 -2.29
C ALA A 159 14.47 -7.01 -3.70
N SER A 160 15.09 -5.83 -3.87
CA SER A 160 15.18 -5.16 -5.17
C SER A 160 15.89 -6.00 -6.22
N LYS A 161 17.00 -6.64 -5.85
CA LYS A 161 17.69 -7.59 -6.72
C LYS A 161 16.78 -8.76 -7.12
N LYS A 162 16.10 -9.38 -6.15
CA LYS A 162 15.18 -10.50 -6.43
C LYS A 162 14.00 -10.05 -7.30
N HIS A 163 13.49 -8.84 -7.09
CA HIS A 163 12.38 -8.27 -7.86
C HIS A 163 12.80 -8.06 -9.32
N ARG A 164 13.99 -7.50 -9.59
CA ARG A 164 14.57 -7.45 -10.93
C ARG A 164 14.64 -8.83 -11.58
N GLU A 165 15.23 -9.81 -10.88
CA GLU A 165 15.40 -11.18 -11.40
C GLU A 165 14.07 -11.88 -11.70
N THR A 166 13.01 -11.53 -10.97
CA THR A 166 11.66 -12.08 -11.14
C THR A 166 10.86 -11.38 -12.24
N GLY A 167 11.33 -10.23 -12.73
CA GLY A 167 10.70 -9.46 -13.79
C GLY A 167 9.91 -8.26 -13.28
N ARG A 168 10.55 -7.39 -12.49
CA ARG A 168 10.01 -6.08 -12.07
C ARG A 168 9.45 -5.29 -13.25
N SER A 169 8.26 -4.72 -13.08
CA SER A 169 7.64 -3.89 -14.10
C SER A 169 8.30 -2.50 -14.20
N LEU A 170 8.07 -1.78 -15.30
CA LEU A 170 8.53 -0.39 -15.41
C LEU A 170 7.80 0.52 -14.42
N ASP A 171 6.52 0.25 -14.15
CA ASP A 171 5.73 1.04 -13.20
C ASP A 171 6.30 0.91 -11.78
N ASP A 172 6.62 -0.31 -11.35
CA ASP A 172 7.25 -0.54 -10.04
C ASP A 172 8.64 0.11 -9.96
N ALA A 173 9.43 0.03 -11.04
CA ALA A 173 10.74 0.70 -11.08
C ALA A 173 10.60 2.22 -10.95
N CYS A 174 9.67 2.84 -11.68
CA CYS A 174 9.36 4.26 -11.59
C CYS A 174 8.90 4.66 -10.19
N TRP A 175 7.99 3.89 -9.60
CA TRP A 175 7.51 4.08 -8.24
C TRP A 175 8.67 4.07 -7.23
N LEU A 176 9.54 3.05 -7.29
CA LEU A 176 10.68 2.95 -6.38
C LEU A 176 11.68 4.09 -6.57
N ILE A 177 11.94 4.54 -7.81
CA ILE A 177 12.78 5.71 -8.06
C ILE A 177 12.18 6.99 -7.46
N GLY A 178 10.86 7.13 -7.50
CA GLY A 178 10.14 8.28 -6.96
C GLY A 178 10.03 8.27 -5.44
N PHE A 179 9.84 7.10 -4.83
CA PHE A 179 9.40 7.00 -3.43
C PHE A 179 10.34 6.24 -2.49
N THR A 180 11.44 5.68 -3.02
CA THR A 180 12.42 4.93 -2.21
C THR A 180 13.83 5.46 -2.49
N PRO A 181 14.27 6.53 -1.79
CA PRO A 181 15.51 7.24 -2.10
C PRO A 181 16.75 6.36 -2.19
N ASP A 182 16.90 5.39 -1.28
CA ASP A 182 18.05 4.48 -1.25
C ASP A 182 18.13 3.57 -2.48
N LEU A 183 16.98 3.30 -3.13
CA LEU A 183 16.90 2.48 -4.34
C LEU A 183 16.88 3.29 -5.64
N ALA A 184 16.70 4.61 -5.58
CA ALA A 184 16.49 5.42 -6.77
C ALA A 184 17.67 5.35 -7.76
N GLU A 185 18.88 5.60 -7.28
CA GLU A 185 20.09 5.57 -8.11
C GLU A 185 20.41 4.17 -8.66
N PRO A 186 20.41 3.09 -7.84
CA PRO A 186 20.60 1.73 -8.35
C PRO A 186 19.58 1.32 -9.43
N ILE A 187 18.30 1.65 -9.24
CA ILE A 187 17.24 1.28 -10.19
C ILE A 187 17.36 2.10 -11.48
N TRP A 188 17.66 3.40 -11.37
CA TRP A 188 17.86 4.24 -12.55
C TRP A 188 19.03 3.75 -13.41
N GLN A 189 20.16 3.44 -12.79
CA GLN A 189 21.33 2.87 -13.47
C GLN A 189 20.99 1.55 -14.17
N GLU A 190 20.24 0.67 -13.50
CA GLU A 190 19.74 -0.56 -14.12
C GLU A 190 18.88 -0.30 -15.36
N LEU A 191 17.93 0.63 -15.29
CA LEU A 191 17.08 0.96 -16.44
C LEU A 191 17.89 1.55 -17.59
N GLN A 192 18.96 2.29 -17.29
CA GLN A 192 19.88 2.84 -18.28
C GLN A 192 20.70 1.74 -18.94
N GLU A 193 21.28 0.81 -18.17
CA GLU A 193 22.03 -0.34 -18.68
C GLU A 193 21.18 -1.25 -19.57
N ASP A 194 19.92 -1.48 -19.18
CA ASP A 194 18.97 -2.29 -19.93
C ASP A 194 18.37 -1.52 -21.14
N GLY A 195 18.69 -0.24 -21.33
CA GLY A 195 18.14 0.61 -22.39
C GLY A 195 16.63 0.88 -22.25
N LYS A 196 16.07 0.72 -21.05
CA LYS A 196 14.63 0.83 -20.74
C LYS A 196 14.15 2.25 -20.51
N ILE A 197 15.06 3.21 -20.26
CA ILE A 197 14.71 4.65 -20.09
C ILE A 197 13.92 5.18 -21.30
N ALA A 198 14.32 4.81 -22.52
CA ALA A 198 13.61 5.20 -23.74
C ALA A 198 12.20 4.56 -23.85
N GLY A 199 11.91 3.52 -23.07
CA GLY A 199 10.60 2.89 -22.98
C GLY A 199 9.61 3.60 -22.06
N LEU A 200 10.09 4.51 -21.19
CA LEU A 200 9.23 5.21 -20.23
C LEU A 200 8.22 6.14 -20.93
N SER A 201 7.00 6.18 -20.43
CA SER A 201 5.97 7.12 -20.87
C SER A 201 6.25 8.54 -20.35
N LEU A 202 5.58 9.55 -20.91
CA LEU A 202 5.67 10.92 -20.39
C LEU A 202 5.10 11.03 -18.97
N GLU A 203 4.07 10.24 -18.64
CA GLU A 203 3.46 10.21 -17.30
C GLU A 203 4.45 9.63 -16.27
N GLN A 204 5.11 8.52 -16.60
CA GLN A 204 6.16 7.93 -15.75
C GLN A 204 7.36 8.86 -15.55
N LEU A 205 7.79 9.57 -16.60
CA LEU A 205 8.87 10.54 -16.48
C LEU A 205 8.47 11.74 -15.63
N ASP A 206 7.25 12.25 -15.78
CA ASP A 206 6.72 13.33 -14.95
C ASP A 206 6.64 12.93 -13.47
N GLU A 207 6.16 11.73 -13.17
CA GLU A 207 6.13 11.19 -11.80
C GLU A 207 7.54 11.12 -11.20
N ILE A 208 8.53 10.60 -11.94
CA ILE A 208 9.93 10.59 -11.48
C ILE A 208 10.43 12.01 -11.22
N ILE A 209 10.19 12.96 -12.13
CA ILE A 209 10.64 14.35 -12.01
C ILE A 209 10.06 15.01 -10.74
N GLN A 210 8.79 14.74 -10.44
CA GLN A 210 8.09 15.31 -9.30
C GLN A 210 8.50 14.67 -7.97
N CYS A 211 8.65 13.33 -7.95
CA CYS A 211 8.76 12.58 -6.70
C CYS A 211 10.19 12.29 -6.27
N THR A 212 11.13 12.10 -7.21
CA THR A 212 12.50 11.72 -6.82
C THR A 212 13.26 12.84 -6.12
N ASP A 213 14.01 12.48 -5.09
CA ASP A 213 14.93 13.37 -4.38
C ASP A 213 16.30 13.49 -5.08
N SER A 214 16.63 12.58 -6.01
CA SER A 214 17.89 12.63 -6.76
C SER A 214 17.87 13.72 -7.84
N LEU A 215 18.68 14.76 -7.65
CA LEU A 215 18.84 15.84 -8.63
C LEU A 215 19.40 15.34 -9.97
N GLU A 216 20.24 14.31 -9.96
CA GLU A 216 20.85 13.74 -11.16
C GLU A 216 19.81 12.99 -11.99
N ILE A 217 19.05 12.08 -11.35
CA ILE A 217 17.93 11.38 -11.98
C ILE A 217 16.92 12.38 -12.53
N LYS A 218 16.57 13.41 -11.74
CA LYS A 218 15.62 14.46 -12.16
C LYS A 218 16.10 15.17 -13.44
N LYS A 219 17.38 15.53 -13.52
CA LYS A 219 17.98 16.15 -14.73
C LYS A 219 17.88 15.22 -15.93
N GLU A 220 18.16 13.93 -15.76
CA GLU A 220 18.11 12.96 -16.86
C GLU A 220 16.67 12.68 -17.32
N ALA A 221 15.74 12.54 -16.38
CA ALA A 221 14.32 12.34 -16.67
C ALA A 221 13.73 13.54 -17.44
N VAL A 222 14.06 14.78 -17.06
CA VAL A 222 13.65 16.00 -17.80
C VAL A 222 14.17 15.98 -19.24
N LYS A 223 15.43 15.58 -19.46
CA LYS A 223 16.01 15.49 -20.80
C LYS A 223 15.29 14.47 -21.67
N GLU A 224 15.02 13.27 -21.14
CA GLU A 224 14.28 12.25 -21.90
C GLU A 224 12.82 12.67 -22.14
N ALA A 225 12.19 13.34 -21.18
CA ALA A 225 10.83 13.89 -21.33
C ALA A 225 10.77 14.96 -22.41
N LEU A 226 11.73 15.90 -22.44
CA LEU A 226 11.86 16.92 -23.48
C LEU A 226 12.01 16.28 -24.86
N LYS A 227 12.93 15.33 -25.00
CA LYS A 227 13.16 14.61 -26.25
C LYS A 227 11.88 13.92 -26.75
N LYS A 228 11.19 13.17 -25.89
CA LYS A 228 9.92 12.51 -26.23
C LYS A 228 8.82 13.50 -26.61
N THR A 229 8.71 14.60 -25.87
CA THR A 229 7.70 15.63 -26.13
C THR A 229 7.97 16.33 -27.47
N GLU A 230 9.22 16.62 -27.80
CA GLU A 230 9.62 17.18 -29.09
C GLU A 230 9.38 16.20 -30.25
N GLU A 231 9.70 14.92 -30.08
CA GLU A 231 9.40 13.89 -31.08
C GLU A 231 7.90 13.77 -31.34
N LYS A 232 7.09 13.76 -30.27
CA LYS A 232 5.63 13.74 -30.37
C LYS A 232 5.10 15.00 -31.07
N ARG A 233 5.63 16.17 -30.72
CA ARG A 233 5.29 17.45 -31.37
C ARG A 233 5.58 17.43 -32.86
N LYS A 234 6.73 16.91 -33.28
CA LYS A 234 7.10 16.77 -34.71
C LYS A 234 6.08 15.93 -35.47
N ARG A 235 5.62 14.81 -34.90
CA ARG A 235 4.58 13.95 -35.51
C ARG A 235 3.26 14.70 -35.65
N ILE A 236 2.81 15.39 -34.60
CA ILE A 236 1.57 16.18 -34.66
C ILE A 236 1.64 17.30 -35.71
N ILE A 237 2.80 17.93 -35.90
CA ILE A 237 2.98 18.93 -36.97
C ILE A 237 2.74 18.30 -38.35
N GLU A 238 3.25 17.09 -38.59
CA GLU A 238 3.01 16.36 -39.86
C GLU A 238 1.51 16.09 -40.05
N ASP A 239 0.83 15.63 -39.00
CA ASP A 239 -0.60 15.31 -39.06
C ASP A 239 -1.48 16.56 -39.28
N ILE A 240 -1.13 17.69 -38.66
CA ILE A 240 -1.79 18.99 -38.88
C ILE A 240 -1.63 19.46 -40.32
N LYS A 241 -0.46 19.24 -40.95
CA LYS A 241 -0.28 19.57 -42.39
C LYS A 241 -1.23 18.77 -43.27
N ILE A 242 -1.50 17.52 -42.90
CA ILE A 242 -2.43 16.64 -43.64
C ILE A 242 -3.89 17.07 -43.40
N ASN A 243 -4.25 17.40 -42.15
CA ASN A 243 -5.61 17.84 -41.80
C ASN A 243 -5.60 19.08 -40.88
N PRO A 244 -5.51 20.30 -41.43
CA PRO A 244 -5.34 21.52 -40.65
C PRO A 244 -6.60 21.94 -39.88
N ARG A 245 -7.75 21.30 -40.13
CA ARG A 245 -9.01 21.58 -39.41
C ARG A 245 -9.27 20.64 -38.24
N ASP A 246 -8.35 19.72 -37.95
CA ASP A 246 -8.50 18.84 -36.80
C ASP A 246 -8.25 19.60 -35.49
N ILE A 247 -9.36 20.00 -34.86
CA ILE A 247 -9.36 20.74 -33.60
C ILE A 247 -8.68 19.92 -32.48
N LYS A 248 -8.79 18.59 -32.50
CA LYS A 248 -8.18 17.73 -31.46
C LYS A 248 -6.66 17.80 -31.56
N MET A 249 -6.12 17.69 -32.76
CA MET A 249 -4.67 17.77 -33.00
C MET A 249 -4.10 19.16 -32.68
N LEU A 250 -4.82 20.22 -33.04
CA LEU A 250 -4.42 21.59 -32.69
C LEU A 250 -4.37 21.80 -31.17
N ARG A 251 -5.35 21.28 -30.42
CA ARG A 251 -5.34 21.34 -28.95
C ARG A 251 -4.17 20.55 -28.36
N GLU A 252 -3.89 19.37 -28.88
CA GLU A 252 -2.77 18.56 -28.43
C GLU A 252 -1.42 19.24 -28.71
N PHE A 253 -1.27 19.87 -29.89
CA PHE A 253 -0.09 20.66 -30.22
C PHE A 253 0.16 21.81 -29.25
N THR A 254 -0.89 22.57 -28.88
CA THR A 254 -0.78 23.64 -27.88
C THR A 254 -0.30 23.10 -26.54
N LYS A 255 -0.92 22.01 -26.05
CA LYS A 255 -0.51 21.37 -24.79
C LYS A 255 0.96 20.90 -24.80
N LEU A 256 1.44 20.37 -25.93
CA LEU A 256 2.85 19.97 -26.04
C LEU A 256 3.79 21.16 -26.02
N ASN A 257 3.41 22.31 -26.60
CA ASN A 257 4.25 23.52 -26.52
C ASN A 257 4.33 24.03 -25.08
N GLU A 258 3.21 24.05 -24.36
CA GLU A 258 3.17 24.41 -22.93
C GLU A 258 4.09 23.49 -22.12
N LEU A 259 3.92 22.17 -22.26
CA LEU A 259 4.76 21.18 -21.57
C LEU A 259 6.25 21.32 -21.89
N ILE A 260 6.62 21.62 -23.14
CA ILE A 260 8.03 21.83 -23.51
C ILE A 260 8.61 23.06 -22.79
N GLU A 261 7.86 24.16 -22.71
CA GLU A 261 8.35 25.35 -22.03
C GLU A 261 8.46 25.13 -20.52
N ASP A 262 7.49 24.44 -19.91
CA ASP A 262 7.54 24.04 -18.50
C ASP A 262 8.77 23.16 -18.22
N LEU A 263 9.01 22.12 -19.03
CA LEU A 263 10.16 21.24 -18.87
C LEU A 263 11.50 21.96 -19.06
N LYS A 264 11.58 22.94 -19.98
CA LYS A 264 12.79 23.78 -20.15
C LYS A 264 13.01 24.73 -18.98
N GLU A 265 11.95 25.22 -18.35
CA GLU A 265 12.06 26.00 -17.12
C GLU A 265 12.64 25.14 -16.01
N VAL A 266 12.08 23.95 -15.78
CA VAL A 266 12.61 22.97 -14.83
C VAL A 266 14.07 22.62 -15.14
N GLU A 267 14.43 22.37 -16.40
CA GLU A 267 15.81 22.10 -16.79
C GLU A 267 16.76 23.27 -16.43
N ARG A 268 16.34 24.52 -16.70
CA ARG A 268 17.13 25.71 -16.37
C ARG A 268 17.31 25.87 -14.86
N GLU A 269 16.27 25.63 -14.08
CA GLU A 269 16.33 25.64 -12.62
C GLU A 269 17.32 24.58 -12.10
N LEU A 270 17.21 23.35 -12.59
CA LEU A 270 18.10 22.25 -12.21
C LEU A 270 19.57 22.52 -12.58
N ILE A 271 19.84 23.17 -13.71
CA ILE A 271 21.21 23.59 -14.10
C ILE A 271 21.75 24.65 -13.13
N SER A 272 20.89 25.56 -12.65
CA SER A 272 21.28 26.61 -11.71
C SER A 272 21.64 26.09 -10.32
N LEU A 273 21.07 24.95 -9.94
CA LEU A 273 21.43 24.16 -8.76
C LEU A 273 22.75 23.43 -9.05
N LYS A 274 23.88 24.12 -8.82
CA LYS A 274 25.20 23.47 -8.78
C LYS A 274 25.24 22.44 -7.64
N PRO A 275 25.86 21.26 -7.84
CA PRO A 275 26.21 20.37 -6.75
C PRO A 275 27.22 21.05 -5.80
#